data_AF-A0A7C6XRV1-F1
#
_entry.id   AF-A0A7C6XRV1-F1
#
_cell.length_a   1.000
_cell.length_b   1.000
_cell.length_c   1.000
_cell.angle_alpha   90.00
_cell.angle_beta   90.00
_cell.angle_gamma   90.00
#
_symmetry.space_group_name_H-M   'P 1'
#
loop_
_entity.id
_entity.type
_entity.pdbx_description
1 polymer ?
#
loop_
_entity_poly.entity_id
_entity_poly.type
_entity_poly.pdbx_seq_one_letter_code
_entity_poly.pdbx_strand_id
1 'polypeptide(L)'
;PMAQWGTHAIMGRYSKKISLWPLRKPVDVLIGDPIDLSDLAGRENEPAALNEATRRLMDAITALVADLREEEAPAQRWNPSEHGQQETGRFDA
;
A
#
# COMPACT_ATOMS: atom_id res chain seq x y z
N PRO A 1 -4.79 -10.43 -1.73
CA PRO A 1 -4.31 -9.05 -1.45
C PRO A 1 -5.31 -8.35 -0.52
N MET A 2 -4.85 -7.40 0.29
CA MET A 2 -5.72 -6.66 1.21
C MET A 2 -5.44 -5.18 1.08
N ALA A 3 -6.49 -4.37 0.98
CA ALA A 3 -6.43 -2.92 1.04
C ALA A 3 -7.22 -2.42 2.26
N GLN A 4 -6.77 -1.31 2.84
CA GLN A 4 -7.51 -0.59 3.86
C GLN A 4 -7.48 0.91 3.58
N TRP A 5 -8.54 1.62 3.97
CA TRP A 5 -8.62 3.07 3.87
C TRP A 5 -9.28 3.68 5.12
N GLY A 6 -8.88 4.89 5.51
CA GLY A 6 -9.47 5.63 6.64
C GLY A 6 -8.69 5.60 7.97
N THR A 7 -7.77 4.66 8.19
CA THR A 7 -6.92 4.61 9.40
C THR A 7 -6.07 5.87 9.60
N HIS A 8 -5.62 6.48 8.50
CA HIS A 8 -4.87 7.74 8.52
C HIS A 8 -5.66 8.91 9.13
N ALA A 9 -7.00 8.86 9.11
CA ALA A 9 -7.85 9.87 9.74
C ALA A 9 -7.90 9.71 11.26
N ILE A 10 -7.63 8.51 11.79
CA ILE A 10 -7.54 8.20 13.23
C ILE A 10 -6.16 8.61 13.74
N MET A 11 -5.10 8.20 13.04
CA MET A 11 -3.72 8.51 13.40
C MET A 11 -2.92 8.83 12.14
N GLY A 12 -2.43 10.07 12.06
CA GLY A 12 -1.57 10.49 10.96
C GLY A 12 -0.22 9.77 10.98
N ARG A 13 0.46 9.73 9.83
CA ARG A 13 1.81 9.14 9.68
C ARG A 13 2.77 9.73 10.73
N TYR A 14 3.37 8.86 11.55
CA TYR A 14 4.26 9.21 12.67
C TYR A 14 3.66 10.12 13.77
N SER A 15 2.33 10.32 13.78
CA SER A 15 1.68 11.10 14.81
C SER A 15 1.65 10.33 16.14
N LYS A 16 2.03 10.98 17.24
CA LYS A 16 1.76 10.50 18.61
C LYS A 16 0.35 10.84 19.09
N LYS A 17 -0.41 11.62 18.29
CA LYS A 17 -1.76 12.08 18.61
C LYS A 17 -2.79 11.23 17.87
N ILE A 18 -3.78 10.73 18.62
CA ILE A 18 -4.97 10.07 18.09
C ILE A 18 -6.07 11.12 17.92
N SER A 19 -6.69 11.16 16.76
CA SER A 19 -7.87 11.99 16.50
C SER A 19 -9.12 11.27 16.99
N LEU A 20 -9.68 11.76 18.10
CA LEU A 20 -10.88 11.19 18.74
C LEU A 20 -12.19 11.85 18.28
N TRP A 21 -12.11 12.94 17.50
CA TRP A 21 -13.28 13.67 17.01
C TRP A 21 -13.28 13.77 15.48
N PRO A 22 -14.39 13.46 14.79
CA PRO A 22 -15.63 12.85 15.31
C PRO A 22 -15.39 11.45 15.91
N LEU A 23 -16.27 11.03 16.84
CA LEU A 23 -16.10 9.82 17.66
C LEU A 23 -15.96 8.51 16.87
N ARG A 24 -16.41 8.50 15.60
CA ARG A 24 -16.33 7.35 14.70
C ARG A 24 -15.72 7.81 13.39
N LYS A 25 -14.61 7.19 13.02
CA LYS A 25 -13.97 7.36 11.73
C LYS A 25 -14.06 6.03 10.99
N PRO A 26 -14.68 5.97 9.81
CA PRO A 26 -14.80 4.73 9.06
C PRO A 26 -13.40 4.22 8.68
N VAL A 27 -13.24 2.90 8.77
CA VAL A 27 -12.08 2.19 8.25
C VAL A 27 -12.63 1.06 7.41
N ASP A 28 -12.46 1.19 6.10
CA ASP A 28 -12.95 0.22 5.14
C ASP A 28 -11.80 -0.71 4.74
N VAL A 29 -12.12 -2.00 4.64
CA VAL A 29 -11.15 -3.04 4.31
C VAL A 29 -11.72 -3.87 3.18
N LEU A 30 -10.91 -4.10 2.15
CA LEU A 30 -11.26 -4.91 1.00
C LEU A 30 -10.26 -6.05 0.85
N ILE A 31 -10.78 -7.27 0.73
CA ILE A 31 -10.00 -8.47 0.45
C ILE A 31 -10.21 -8.82 -1.02
N GLY A 32 -9.16 -8.67 -1.81
CA GLY A 32 -9.20 -9.00 -3.22
C GLY A 32 -8.88 -10.47 -3.50
N ASP A 33 -9.18 -10.88 -4.72
CA ASP A 33 -8.90 -12.22 -5.23
C ASP A 33 -7.42 -12.59 -5.14
N PRO A 34 -7.08 -13.88 -5.00
CA PRO A 34 -5.69 -14.34 -5.04
C PRO A 34 -4.98 -13.90 -6.32
N ILE A 35 -3.73 -13.44 -6.16
CA ILE A 35 -2.86 -13.15 -7.32
C ILE A 35 -2.22 -14.46 -7.81
N ASP A 36 -2.16 -14.64 -9.12
CA ASP A 36 -1.45 -15.76 -9.72
C ASP A 36 0.04 -15.46 -9.83
N LEU A 37 0.84 -16.32 -9.22
CA LEU A 37 2.31 -16.28 -9.22
C LEU A 37 2.90 -17.63 -9.66
N SER A 38 2.07 -18.52 -10.22
CA SER A 38 2.48 -19.88 -10.58
C SER A 38 3.63 -19.90 -11.59
N ASP A 39 3.74 -18.89 -12.46
CA ASP A 39 4.82 -18.70 -13.42
C ASP A 39 6.17 -18.31 -12.79
N LEU A 40 6.16 -17.87 -11.53
CA LEU A 40 7.36 -17.50 -10.76
C LEU A 40 7.84 -18.62 -9.83
N ALA A 41 7.07 -19.71 -9.72
CA ALA A 41 7.42 -20.85 -8.89
C ALA A 41 8.73 -21.51 -9.36
N GLY A 42 9.57 -21.90 -8.40
CA GLY A 42 10.91 -22.45 -8.64
C GLY A 42 12.01 -21.42 -8.89
N ARG A 43 11.67 -20.12 -8.95
CA ARG A 43 12.61 -19.01 -9.14
C ARG A 43 12.67 -18.08 -7.93
N GLU A 44 12.25 -18.55 -6.76
CA GLU A 44 12.10 -17.74 -5.55
C GLU A 44 13.44 -17.15 -5.06
N ASN A 45 14.56 -17.78 -5.42
CA ASN A 45 15.90 -17.30 -5.08
C ASN A 45 16.41 -16.20 -6.02
N GLU A 46 15.71 -15.91 -7.11
CA GLU A 46 16.09 -14.88 -8.06
C GLU A 46 15.51 -13.51 -7.64
N PRO A 47 16.35 -12.48 -7.43
CA PRO A 47 15.86 -11.14 -7.08
C PRO A 47 14.86 -10.58 -8.10
N ALA A 48 15.03 -10.91 -9.38
CA ALA A 48 14.10 -10.49 -10.44
C ALA A 48 12.69 -11.08 -10.27
N ALA A 49 12.57 -12.34 -9.88
CA ALA A 49 11.27 -12.99 -9.66
C ALA A 49 10.56 -12.40 -8.43
N LEU A 50 11.30 -12.10 -7.35
CA LEU A 50 10.76 -11.45 -6.16
C LEU A 50 10.25 -10.04 -6.46
N ASN A 51 11.01 -9.25 -7.23
CA ASN A 51 10.61 -7.92 -7.65
C ASN A 51 9.35 -7.95 -8.52
N GLU A 52 9.27 -8.91 -9.44
CA GLU A 52 8.11 -9.12 -10.30
C GLU A 52 6.86 -9.51 -9.50
N ALA A 53 6.98 -10.46 -8.56
CA ALA A 53 5.88 -10.83 -7.66
C ALA A 53 5.40 -9.63 -6.82
N THR A 54 6.35 -8.86 -6.27
CA THR A 54 6.06 -7.65 -5.49
C THR A 54 5.34 -6.61 -6.33
N ARG A 55 5.78 -6.40 -7.57
CA ARG A 55 5.13 -5.48 -8.50
C ARG A 55 3.67 -5.88 -8.76
N ARG A 56 3.41 -7.17 -9.07
CA ARG A 56 2.04 -7.68 -9.29
C ARG A 56 1.16 -7.55 -8.05
N LEU A 57 1.71 -7.83 -6.87
CA LEU A 57 1.01 -7.64 -5.60
C LEU A 57 0.63 -6.18 -5.38
N MET A 58 1.57 -5.26 -5.62
CA MET A 58 1.32 -3.82 -5.50
C MET A 58 0.33 -3.33 -6.55
N ASP A 59 0.32 -3.89 -7.77
CA ASP A 59 -0.69 -3.63 -8.81
C ASP A 59 -2.09 -3.99 -8.30
N ALA A 60 -2.26 -5.19 -7.76
CA ALA A 60 -3.53 -5.62 -7.19
C ALA A 60 -3.97 -4.76 -5.99
N ILE A 61 -3.06 -4.44 -5.06
CA ILE A 61 -3.38 -3.55 -3.92
C ILE A 61 -3.78 -2.14 -4.41
N THR A 62 -3.10 -1.62 -5.43
CA THR A 62 -3.40 -0.28 -5.98
C THR A 62 -4.82 -0.23 -6.52
N ALA A 63 -5.25 -1.26 -7.26
CA ALA A 63 -6.62 -1.37 -7.76
C ALA A 63 -7.64 -1.42 -6.61
N LEU A 64 -7.40 -2.25 -5.60
CA LEU A 64 -8.30 -2.36 -4.44
C LEU A 64 -8.41 -1.04 -3.65
N VAL A 65 -7.33 -0.27 -3.54
CA VAL A 65 -7.36 1.05 -2.88
C VAL A 65 -8.09 2.09 -3.74
N ALA A 66 -7.95 2.03 -5.07
CA ALA A 66 -8.71 2.89 -5.98
C ALA A 66 -10.22 2.65 -5.85
N ASP A 67 -10.62 1.38 -5.80
CA ASP A 67 -12.01 0.98 -5.57
C ASP A 67 -12.54 1.47 -4.21
N LEU A 68 -11.76 1.29 -3.14
CA LEU A 68 -12.12 1.79 -1.80
C LEU A 68 -12.26 3.32 -1.72
N ARG A 69 -11.55 4.05 -2.58
CA ARG A 69 -11.57 5.52 -2.62
C ARG A 69 -12.59 6.09 -3.60
N GLU A 70 -13.14 5.26 -4.49
CA GLU A 70 -13.92 5.71 -5.64
C GLU A 70 -13.16 6.74 -6.50
N GLU A 71 -11.83 6.59 -6.59
CA GLU A 71 -10.93 7.51 -7.28
C GLU A 71 -9.98 6.75 -8.21
N GLU A 72 -9.61 7.37 -9.33
CA GLU A 72 -8.65 6.78 -10.26
C GLU A 72 -7.23 6.78 -9.66
N ALA A 73 -6.56 5.63 -9.74
CA ALA A 73 -5.17 5.54 -9.32
C ALA A 73 -4.27 6.40 -10.25
N PRO A 74 -3.26 7.09 -9.71
CA PRO A 74 -2.32 7.82 -10.54
C PRO A 74 -1.58 6.88 -11.48
N ALA A 75 -1.29 7.36 -12.70
CA ALA A 75 -0.62 6.58 -13.75
C ALA A 75 0.74 6.02 -13.32
N GLN A 76 1.41 6.70 -12.39
CA GLN A 76 2.67 6.25 -11.81
C GLN A 76 2.52 6.14 -10.30
N ARG A 77 3.10 5.07 -9.74
CA ARG A 77 3.22 4.92 -8.29
C ARG A 77 4.16 5.97 -7.73
N TRP A 78 3.83 6.44 -6.53
CA TRP A 78 4.72 7.26 -5.74
C TRP A 78 6.04 6.51 -5.44
N ASN A 79 7.17 7.06 -5.87
CA ASN A 79 8.50 6.56 -5.56
C ASN A 79 9.21 7.51 -4.57
N PRO A 80 9.39 7.15 -3.29
CA PRO A 80 10.03 8.01 -2.29
C PRO A 80 11.41 8.54 -2.71
N SER A 81 12.21 7.73 -3.40
CA SER A 81 13.57 8.08 -3.82
C SER A 81 13.61 9.23 -4.83
N GLU A 82 12.58 9.37 -5.67
CA GLU A 82 12.44 10.47 -6.64
C GLU A 82 12.02 11.79 -5.99
N HIS A 83 11.54 11.73 -4.74
CA HIS A 83 11.01 12.87 -4.00
C HIS A 83 11.86 13.22 -2.76
N GLY A 84 13.12 12.78 -2.73
CA GLY A 84 14.05 13.07 -1.63
C GLY A 84 13.63 12.49 -0.28
N GLN A 85 12.77 11.47 -0.28
CA GLN A 85 12.40 10.72 0.92
C GLN A 85 13.24 9.44 1.00
N GLN A 86 13.77 9.17 2.19
CA GLN A 86 14.45 7.90 2.47
C GLN A 86 13.47 6.74 2.26
N GLU A 87 13.94 5.68 1.59
CA GLU A 87 13.15 4.49 1.24
C GLU A 87 12.62 3.77 2.50
N THR A 88 13.38 3.83 3.59
CA THR A 88 13.00 3.30 4.90
C THR A 88 13.08 4.36 5.99
N GLY A 89 11.92 4.71 6.56
CA GLY A 89 11.82 5.53 7.78
C GLY A 89 12.29 6.99 7.62
N ARG A 90 12.00 7.80 8.65
CA ARG A 90 12.58 9.13 8.86
C ARG A 90 13.24 9.08 10.23
N PHE A 91 14.56 8.96 10.29
CA PHE A 91 15.28 8.90 11.57
C PHE A 91 15.55 10.29 12.17
N ASP A 92 15.30 11.35 11.39
CA ASP A 92 15.50 12.73 11.84
C ASP A 92 14.15 13.29 12.31
N ALA A 93 13.92 13.12 13.62
CA ALA A 93 12.88 13.79 14.40
C ALA A 93 13.51 14.87 15.28
#